data_AF-A0A2P6QH41-F1
#
_entry.id   AF-A0A2P6QH41-F1
#
_cell.length_a   1.000
_cell.length_b   1.000
_cell.length_c   1.000
_cell.angle_alpha   90.00
_cell.angle_beta   90.00
_cell.angle_gamma   90.00
#
_symmetry.space_group_name_H-M   'P 1'
#
loop_
_entity.id
_entity.type
_entity.pdbx_description
1 polymer ?
#
loop_
_entity_poly.entity_id
_entity_poly.type
_entity_poly.pdbx_seq_one_letter_code
_entity_poly.pdbx_strand_id
1 'polypeptide(L)' 'MITVAATNGAGVMAKVADECDSRAGGNGEHGRQAPCLSNIIDGSAAVWNALGLDQGVRIVDVTWAMT' A
#
# COMPACT_ATOMS: atom_id res chain seq x y z
N MET A 1 1.59 -14.15 3.62
CA MET A 1 1.17 -12.98 4.42
C MET A 1 2.37 -12.06 4.53
N ILE A 2 2.14 -10.78 4.79
CA ILE A 2 3.20 -9.83 5.16
C ILE A 2 2.84 -9.16 6.48
N THR A 3 3.84 -8.78 7.25
CA THR A 3 3.69 -7.85 8.36
C THR A 3 4.04 -6.46 7.85
N VAL A 4 3.13 -5.50 8.00
CA VAL A 4 3.36 -4.07 7.71
C VAL A 4 3.52 -3.35 9.04
N ALA A 5 4.57 -2.54 9.19
CA ALA A 5 4.85 -1.76 10.39
C ALA A 5 4.93 -0.26 10.06
N ALA A 6 4.19 0.54 10.82
CA ALA A 6 4.18 2.00 10.70
C ALA A 6 5.15 2.65 11.70
N THR A 7 5.53 3.90 11.44
CA THR A 7 6.46 4.67 12.28
C THR A 7 5.91 4.99 13.68
N ASN A 8 4.60 4.90 13.88
CA ASN A 8 3.95 5.04 15.19
C ASN A 8 4.05 3.78 16.07
N GLY A 9 4.74 2.72 15.61
CA GLY A 9 4.92 1.47 16.34
C GLY A 9 3.80 0.45 16.15
N ALA A 10 2.72 0.79 15.43
CA ALA A 10 1.67 -0.16 15.10
C ALA A 10 2.11 -1.13 14.00
N GLY A 11 1.61 -2.35 14.05
CA GLY A 11 1.86 -3.38 13.04
C GLY A 11 0.61 -4.22 12.74
N VAL A 12 0.48 -4.68 11.51
CA VAL A 12 -0.66 -5.50 11.06
C VAL A 12 -0.20 -6.59 10.09
N MET A 13 -0.81 -7.78 10.18
CA MET A 13 -0.65 -8.82 9.17
C MET A 13 -1.64 -8.60 8.03
N ALA A 14 -1.15 -8.59 6.79
CA ALA A 14 -1.96 -8.42 5.59
C ALA A 14 -1.70 -9.56 4.58
N LYS A 15 -2.72 -9.86 3.76
CA LYS A 15 -2.61 -10.78 2.63
C LYS A 15 -2.33 -9.99 1.37
N VAL A 16 -1.31 -10.39 0.60
CA VAL A 16 -1.08 -9.89 -0.76
C VAL A 16 -2.16 -10.49 -1.66
N ALA A 17 -2.92 -9.64 -2.35
CA ALA A 17 -4.08 -10.05 -3.14
C ALA A 17 -4.03 -9.57 -4.60
N ASP A 18 -3.21 -8.57 -4.92
CA ASP A 18 -3.16 -7.94 -6.24
C ASP A 18 -1.78 -7.30 -6.51
N GLU A 19 -1.57 -6.82 -7.74
CA GLU A 19 -0.40 -6.07 -8.19
C GLU A 19 -0.71 -4.56 -8.32
N CYS A 20 0.18 -3.72 -7.82
CA CYS A 20 0.23 -2.30 -8.18
C CYS A 20 1.19 -2.13 -9.37
N ASP A 21 0.67 -2.07 -10.60
CA ASP A 21 1.47 -2.16 -11.83
C ASP A 21 2.37 -0.93 -12.02
N SER A 22 3.69 -1.16 -12.00
CA SER A 22 4.73 -0.13 -12.18
C SER A 22 5.27 -0.04 -13.62
N ARG A 23 4.76 -0.85 -14.55
CA ARG A 23 5.17 -0.94 -15.95
C ARG A 23 4.19 -0.25 -16.89
N ALA A 24 2.89 -0.33 -16.60
CA ALA A 24 1.85 0.25 -17.44
C ALA A 24 1.03 1.32 -16.72
N GLY A 25 0.52 2.29 -17.49
CA GLY A 25 -0.27 3.42 -17.01
C GLY A 25 -0.41 4.49 -18.09
N GLY A 26 -1.06 5.60 -17.74
CA GLY A 26 -1.23 6.78 -18.61
C GLY A 26 -2.19 6.55 -19.78
N ASN A 27 -2.89 5.42 -19.81
CA ASN A 27 -3.79 5.02 -20.89
C ASN A 27 -5.23 4.81 -20.39
N GLY A 28 -6.17 4.58 -21.32
CA GLY A 28 -7.59 4.46 -20.98
C GLY A 28 -7.93 3.24 -20.12
N GLU A 29 -7.22 2.12 -20.30
CA GLU A 29 -7.43 0.90 -19.53
C GLU A 29 -7.10 1.10 -18.05
N HIS A 30 -6.10 1.95 -17.75
CA HIS A 30 -5.67 2.28 -16.39
C HIS A 30 -6.35 3.54 -15.84
N GLY A 31 -7.49 3.96 -16.40
CA GLY A 31 -8.20 5.17 -15.98
C GLY A 31 -7.37 6.45 -16.11
N ARG A 32 -6.37 6.45 -17.01
CA ARG A 32 -5.35 7.50 -17.22
C ARG A 32 -4.49 7.80 -15.98
N GLN A 33 -4.44 6.90 -15.00
CA GLN A 33 -3.54 7.01 -13.86
C GLN A 33 -2.11 6.68 -14.28
N ALA A 34 -1.11 7.36 -13.68
CA ALA A 34 0.29 7.02 -13.91
C ALA A 34 0.61 5.60 -13.41
N PRO A 35 1.66 4.94 -13.94
CA PRO A 35 2.15 3.69 -13.36
C PRO A 35 2.46 3.85 -11.86
N CYS A 36 2.30 2.76 -11.12
CA CYS A 36 2.64 2.68 -9.70
C CYS A 36 4.14 2.89 -9.48
N LEU A 37 4.52 3.40 -8.30
CA LEU A 37 5.94 3.46 -7.91
C LEU A 37 6.41 2.06 -7.49
N SER A 38 7.70 1.77 -7.69
CA SER A 38 8.27 0.43 -7.52
C SER A 38 8.41 -0.04 -6.06
N ASN A 39 8.08 0.81 -5.09
CA ASN A 39 8.24 0.58 -3.66
C ASN A 39 6.94 0.79 -2.87
N ILE A 40 5.79 0.54 -3.49
CA ILE A 40 4.46 0.77 -2.91
C ILE A 40 3.85 -0.53 -2.36
N ILE A 41 3.28 -0.43 -1.17
CA ILE A 41 2.23 -1.35 -0.68
C ILE A 41 0.92 -0.58 -0.78
N ASP A 42 0.06 -0.97 -1.72
CA ASP A 42 -1.27 -0.37 -1.83
C ASP A 42 -2.23 -1.07 -0.86
N GLY A 43 -2.49 -0.41 0.27
CA GLY A 43 -3.19 -0.99 1.41
C GLY A 43 -4.68 -0.65 1.42
N SER A 44 -5.53 -1.64 1.69
CA SER A 44 -6.96 -1.40 1.91
C SER A 44 -7.22 -0.53 3.15
N ALA A 45 -8.40 0.09 3.23
CA ALA A 45 -8.80 0.90 4.40
C ALA A 45 -8.68 0.14 5.73
N ALA A 46 -8.85 -1.18 5.74
CA ALA A 46 -8.67 -2.01 6.93
C ALA A 46 -7.21 -2.03 7.43
N VAL A 47 -6.24 -2.03 6.52
CA VAL A 47 -4.80 -1.94 6.88
C VAL A 47 -4.50 -0.59 7.51
N TRP A 48 -4.97 0.50 6.91
CA TRP A 48 -4.83 1.86 7.45
C TRP A 48 -5.42 2.00 8.85
N ASN A 49 -6.66 1.52 9.04
CA ASN A 49 -7.36 1.58 10.31
C ASN A 49 -6.65 0.75 11.39
N ALA A 50 -6.15 -0.44 11.06
CA ALA A 50 -5.41 -1.29 12.00
C ALA A 50 -4.07 -0.67 12.41
N LEU A 51 -3.44 0.10 11.53
CA LEU A 51 -2.22 0.87 11.83
C LEU A 51 -2.51 2.20 12.55
N GLY A 52 -3.77 2.58 12.72
CA GLY A 52 -4.16 3.86 13.33
C GLY A 52 -3.70 5.07 12.52
N LEU A 53 -3.70 4.97 11.19
CA LEU A 53 -3.23 6.02 10.27
C LEU A 53 -4.40 6.77 9.63
N ASP A 54 -4.24 8.08 9.43
CA ASP A 54 -5.20 8.91 8.70
C ASP A 54 -5.04 8.70 7.18
N GLN A 55 -6.08 8.20 6.52
CA GLN A 55 -6.10 7.98 5.07
C GLN A 55 -6.05 9.30 4.27
N GLY A 56 -6.38 10.45 4.90
CA GLY A 56 -6.30 11.77 4.30
C GLY A 56 -4.89 12.19 3.87
N VAL A 57 -3.85 11.63 4.51
CA VAL A 57 -2.44 11.91 4.16
C VAL A 57 -1.98 11.16 2.92
N ARG A 58 -2.74 10.13 2.50
CA ARG A 58 -2.58 9.29 1.30
C ARG A 58 -1.35 8.40 1.24
N ILE A 59 -0.18 8.90 1.64
CA ILE A 59 1.10 8.19 1.56
C ILE A 59 1.84 8.34 2.90
N VAL A 60 2.34 7.23 3.42
CA VAL A 60 3.20 7.18 4.61
C VAL A 60 4.36 6.22 4.38
N ASP A 61 5.45 6.44 5.09
CA ASP A 61 6.55 5.47 5.13
C ASP A 61 6.19 4.30 6.05
N VAL A 62 6.46 3.09 5.57
CA VAL A 62 6.28 1.83 6.31
C VAL A 62 7.45 0.89 6.04
N THR A 63 7.63 -0.10 6.90
CA THR A 63 8.45 -1.28 6.59
C THR A 63 7.56 -2.50 6.47
N TRP A 64 8.07 -3.52 5.79
CA TRP A 64 7.37 -4.79 5.68
C TRP A 64 8.32 -5.98 5.63
N ALA A 65 7.82 -7.13 6.03
CA ALA A 65 8.52 -8.41 5.91
C ALA A 65 7.52 -9.52 5.62
N MET A 66 8.00 -10.58 4.96
CA MET A 66 7.26 -11.83 4.88
C MET A 66 7.06 -12.39 6.28
N THR A 67 5.84 -12.84 6.58
CA THR A 67 5.52 -13.56 7.82
C THR A 67 5.97 -15.01 7.73
#